data_AF-A0A218PA94-F1
#
_entry.id   AF-A0A218PA94-F1
#
_cell.length_a   1.000
_cell.length_b   1.000
_cell.length_c   1.000
_cell.angle_alpha   90.00
_cell.angle_beta   90.00
_cell.angle_gamma   90.00
#
_symmetry.space_group_name_H-M   'P 1'
#
loop_
_entity.id
_entity.type
_entity.pdbx_description
1 polymer ?
#
loop_
_entity_poly.entity_id
_entity_poly.type
_entity_poly.pdbx_seq_one_letter_code
_entity_poly.pdbx_strand_id
1 'polypeptide(L)'
;MERLEIRVKEIRGRCPVFKPGDRIIVEGPEIKLDESDALCTHALASLLPYMVALRKGVKPEEIGLGKEGKAYVQCPDPGKPYTDGGTVIFEIKVIRNEGKEGVEGGEGGR
;
A
#
# COMPACT_ATOMS: atom_id res chain seq x y z
N MET A 1 11.47 -11.12 -1.99
CA MET A 1 10.99 -9.77 -2.39
C MET A 1 9.81 -9.46 -1.50
N GLU A 2 9.84 -8.33 -0.80
CA GLU A 2 8.78 -7.97 0.13
C GLU A 2 7.57 -7.42 -0.63
N ARG A 3 6.40 -7.98 -0.30
CA ARG A 3 5.10 -7.72 -0.90
C ARG A 3 4.31 -6.82 0.04
N LEU A 4 3.53 -5.88 -0.46
CA LEU A 4 2.68 -5.01 0.37
C LEU A 4 1.23 -5.43 0.30
N GLU A 5 0.59 -5.45 1.46
CA GLU A 5 -0.86 -5.34 1.58
C GLU A 5 -1.20 -3.91 1.98
N ILE A 6 -1.97 -3.22 1.12
CA ILE A 6 -2.51 -1.90 1.37
C ILE A 6 -4.00 -2.08 1.60
N ARG A 7 -4.45 -1.93 2.84
CA ARG A 7 -5.84 -2.17 3.24
C ARG A 7 -6.57 -0.88 3.53
N VAL A 8 -7.80 -0.76 3.07
CA VAL A 8 -8.69 0.34 3.47
C VAL A 8 -9.09 0.15 4.93
N LYS A 9 -8.51 0.99 5.79
CA LYS A 9 -8.73 0.94 7.24
C LYS A 9 -10.05 1.61 7.63
N GLU A 10 -10.28 2.80 7.09
CA GLU A 10 -11.49 3.58 7.32
C GLU A 10 -11.77 4.54 6.16
N ILE A 11 -13.03 4.96 6.06
CA ILE A 11 -13.47 5.99 5.11
C ILE A 11 -14.19 7.07 5.92
N ARG A 12 -13.73 8.31 5.79
CA ARG A 12 -14.36 9.49 6.39
C ARG A 12 -15.11 10.24 5.30
N GLY A 13 -16.44 10.21 5.35
CA GLY A 13 -17.29 10.69 4.25
C GLY A 13 -17.62 9.56 3.28
N ARG A 14 -17.47 9.78 1.98
CA ARG A 14 -17.84 8.81 0.93
C ARG A 14 -16.70 8.59 -0.05
N CYS A 15 -16.42 7.32 -0.38
CA CYS A 15 -15.61 6.95 -1.53
C CYS A 15 -16.47 6.16 -2.53
N PRO A 16 -16.48 6.49 -3.83
CA PRO A 16 -17.21 5.72 -4.84
C PRO A 16 -16.44 4.47 -5.32
N VAL A 17 -15.15 4.36 -5.01
CA VAL A 17 -14.28 3.26 -5.48
C VAL A 17 -14.08 2.21 -4.40
N PHE A 18 -13.73 2.64 -3.19
CA PHE A 18 -13.36 1.74 -2.09
C PHE A 18 -14.46 1.60 -1.05
N LYS A 19 -14.46 0.44 -0.36
CA LYS A 19 -15.17 0.18 0.90
C LYS A 19 -14.19 -0.26 2.00
N PRO A 20 -14.54 -0.11 3.30
CA PRO A 20 -13.71 -0.59 4.39
C PRO A 20 -13.39 -2.07 4.24
N GLY A 21 -12.11 -2.42 4.36
CA GLY A 21 -11.63 -3.78 4.21
C GLY A 21 -11.09 -4.14 2.82
N ASP A 22 -11.36 -3.35 1.78
CA ASP A 22 -10.76 -3.56 0.45
C ASP A 22 -9.22 -3.54 0.53
N ARG A 23 -8.58 -4.32 -0.34
CA ARG A 23 -7.13 -4.45 -0.39
C ARG A 23 -6.57 -4.16 -1.78
N ILE A 24 -5.36 -3.63 -1.79
CA ILE A 24 -4.48 -3.54 -2.97
C ILE A 24 -3.22 -4.31 -2.62
N ILE A 25 -2.85 -5.25 -3.49
CA ILE A 25 -1.64 -6.05 -3.30
C ILE A 25 -0.58 -5.65 -4.30
N VAL A 26 0.60 -5.30 -3.79
CA VAL A 26 1.75 -4.86 -4.59
C VAL A 26 2.89 -5.84 -4.42
N GLU A 27 3.37 -6.42 -5.52
CA GLU A 27 4.52 -7.30 -5.56
C GLU A 27 5.47 -6.85 -6.67
N GLY A 28 6.73 -6.57 -6.34
CA GLY A 28 7.62 -6.05 -7.39
C GLY A 28 7.10 -4.70 -7.93
N PRO A 29 7.27 -4.42 -9.22
CA PRO A 29 6.62 -3.28 -9.87
C PRO A 29 5.12 -3.52 -10.15
N GLU A 30 4.58 -4.69 -9.82
CA GLU A 30 3.23 -5.10 -10.19
C GLU A 30 2.20 -4.83 -9.09
N ILE A 31 0.98 -4.54 -9.51
CA ILE A 31 -0.22 -4.65 -8.69
C ILE A 31 -0.89 -5.98 -9.06
N LYS A 32 -1.10 -6.86 -8.08
CA LYS A 32 -1.74 -8.16 -8.27
C LYS A 32 -3.25 -7.97 -8.39
N LEU A 33 -3.75 -7.83 -9.62
CA LEU A 33 -5.15 -7.51 -9.91
C LEU A 33 -6.12 -8.59 -9.42
N ASP A 34 -5.70 -9.85 -9.47
CA ASP A 34 -6.43 -11.03 -9.00
C ASP A 34 -6.58 -11.08 -7.47
N GLU A 35 -5.76 -10.31 -6.76
CA GLU A 35 -5.75 -10.27 -5.28
C GLU A 35 -6.12 -8.88 -4.73
N SER A 36 -6.47 -7.94 -5.61
CA SER A 36 -6.85 -6.58 -5.27
C SER A 36 -8.35 -6.35 -5.52
N ASP A 37 -9.05 -5.75 -4.57
CA ASP A 37 -10.50 -5.58 -4.63
C ASP A 37 -10.92 -4.38 -5.50
N ALA A 38 -10.11 -3.31 -5.50
CA ALA A 38 -10.36 -2.10 -6.26
C ALA A 38 -9.07 -1.29 -6.48
N LEU A 39 -9.05 -0.44 -7.51
CA LEU A 39 -7.95 0.50 -7.78
C LEU A 39 -8.49 1.90 -8.08
N CYS A 40 -7.82 2.92 -7.54
CA CYS A 40 -8.13 4.32 -7.80
C CYS A 40 -6.85 5.08 -8.16
N THR A 41 -6.85 5.76 -9.30
CA THR A 41 -5.71 6.56 -9.77
C THR A 41 -5.34 7.67 -8.78
N HIS A 42 -6.32 8.30 -8.13
CA HIS A 42 -6.08 9.30 -7.08
C HIS A 42 -5.38 8.69 -5.85
N ALA A 43 -5.79 7.50 -5.42
CA ALA A 43 -5.17 6.84 -4.28
C ALA A 43 -3.72 6.41 -4.61
N LEU A 44 -3.49 5.91 -5.83
CA LEU A 44 -2.14 5.54 -6.29
C LEU A 44 -1.17 6.73 -6.22
N ALA A 45 -1.61 7.94 -6.55
CA ALA A 45 -0.77 9.14 -6.43
C ALA A 45 -0.25 9.36 -4.99
N SER A 46 -1.08 9.11 -3.97
CA SER A 46 -0.66 9.20 -2.56
C SER A 46 0.19 8.01 -2.11
N LEU A 47 -0.05 6.81 -2.65
CA LEU A 47 0.60 5.57 -2.18
C LEU A 47 1.98 5.36 -2.78
N LEU A 48 2.16 5.68 -4.08
CA LEU A 48 3.36 5.39 -4.87
C LEU A 48 4.68 5.87 -4.23
N PRO A 49 4.79 7.07 -3.62
CA PRO A 49 6.04 7.56 -3.04
C PRO A 49 6.63 6.63 -1.98
N TYR A 50 5.79 5.84 -1.31
CA TYR A 50 6.19 5.04 -0.15
C TYR A 50 6.33 3.56 -0.47
N MET A 51 5.75 3.07 -1.57
CA MET A 51 5.71 1.64 -1.88
C MET A 51 7.12 1.02 -1.96
N VAL A 52 8.06 1.70 -2.63
CA VAL A 52 9.43 1.17 -2.79
C VAL A 52 10.17 1.18 -1.46
N ALA A 53 10.09 2.27 -0.70
CA ALA A 53 10.75 2.39 0.60
C ALA A 53 10.27 1.31 1.58
N LEU A 54 8.95 1.17 1.73
CA LEU A 54 8.34 0.19 2.63
C LEU A 54 8.67 -1.25 2.21
N ARG A 55 8.72 -1.55 0.91
CA ARG A 55 9.13 -2.87 0.37
C ARG A 55 10.63 -3.17 0.46
N LYS A 56 11.44 -2.18 0.83
CA LYS A 56 12.87 -2.34 1.05
C LYS A 56 13.22 -2.34 2.54
N GLY A 57 12.21 -2.47 3.40
CA GLY A 57 12.38 -2.60 4.84
C GLY A 57 12.52 -1.27 5.59
N VAL A 58 12.29 -0.12 4.94
CA VAL A 58 12.23 1.16 5.65
C VAL A 58 11.05 1.12 6.61
N LYS A 59 11.30 1.31 7.90
CA LYS A 59 10.24 1.25 8.91
C LYS A 59 9.33 2.47 8.79
N PRO A 60 8.00 2.30 8.89
CA PRO A 60 7.05 3.42 8.85
C PRO A 60 7.36 4.55 9.84
N GLU A 61 7.89 4.21 11.01
CA GLU A 61 8.29 5.13 12.07
C GLU A 61 9.45 6.04 11.64
N GLU A 62 10.42 5.51 10.89
CA GLU A 62 11.62 6.23 10.45
C GLU A 62 11.29 7.36 9.46
N ILE A 63 10.18 7.21 8.73
CA ILE A 63 9.69 8.21 7.75
C ILE A 63 8.47 8.98 8.25
N GLY A 64 8.10 8.82 9.53
CA GLY A 64 7.00 9.56 10.15
C GLY A 64 5.60 9.22 9.61
N LEU A 65 5.43 8.07 8.97
CA LEU A 65 4.15 7.64 8.38
C LEU A 65 3.44 6.56 9.18
N GLY A 66 3.97 6.16 10.33
CA GLY A 66 3.42 4.99 11.00
C GLY A 66 3.92 4.72 12.40
N LYS A 67 3.39 3.64 12.96
CA LYS A 67 3.72 3.09 14.27
C LYS A 67 3.45 1.59 14.29
N GLU A 68 4.18 0.86 15.12
CA GLU A 68 4.07 -0.58 15.30
C GLU A 68 4.21 -1.35 13.96
N GLY A 69 5.14 -0.90 13.11
CA GLY A 69 5.44 -1.51 11.81
C GLY A 69 4.35 -1.34 10.75
N LYS A 70 3.38 -0.44 10.96
CA LYS A 70 2.29 -0.14 10.01
C LYS A 70 2.39 1.30 9.55
N ALA A 71 2.42 1.51 8.24
CA ALA A 71 2.29 2.85 7.66
C ALA A 71 0.82 3.19 7.41
N TYR A 72 0.49 4.47 7.52
CA TYR A 72 -0.84 5.01 7.23
C TYR A 72 -0.72 6.14 6.21
N VAL A 73 -1.49 6.04 5.15
CA VAL A 73 -1.51 7.01 4.05
C VAL A 73 -2.95 7.36 3.75
N GLN A 74 -3.23 8.62 3.48
CA GLN A 74 -4.57 9.08 3.12
C GLN A 74 -4.72 9.29 1.61
N CYS A 75 -5.91 9.00 1.10
CA CYS A 75 -6.39 9.46 -0.21
C CYS A 75 -6.31 11.00 -0.28
N PRO A 76 -5.99 11.60 -1.46
CA PRO A 76 -5.86 13.04 -1.57
C PRO A 76 -7.20 13.80 -1.49
N ASP A 77 -8.34 13.11 -1.62
CA ASP A 77 -9.66 13.73 -1.52
C ASP A 77 -9.91 14.26 -0.09
N PRO A 78 -10.01 15.59 0.09
CA PRO A 78 -10.20 16.19 1.42
C PRO A 78 -11.63 16.04 1.96
N GLY A 79 -12.60 15.66 1.11
CA GLY A 79 -14.01 15.65 1.47
C GLY A 79 -14.63 17.04 1.64
N LYS A 80 -15.76 17.10 2.35
CA LYS A 80 -16.51 18.34 2.58
C LYS A 80 -15.71 19.34 3.44
N PRO A 81 -15.82 20.66 3.14
CA PRO A 81 -16.75 21.29 2.19
C PRO A 81 -16.25 21.37 0.74
N TYR A 82 -15.06 20.85 0.42
CA TYR A 82 -14.42 21.04 -0.90
C TYR A 82 -14.89 20.05 -1.96
N THR A 83 -15.24 18.83 -1.54
CA THR A 83 -15.81 17.78 -2.41
C THR A 83 -16.99 17.10 -1.69
N ASP A 84 -17.86 16.44 -2.44
CA ASP A 84 -18.88 15.55 -1.89
C ASP A 84 -18.36 14.14 -1.53
N GLY A 85 -17.06 13.91 -1.77
CA GLY A 85 -16.37 12.67 -1.49
C GLY A 85 -15.90 12.58 -0.05
N GLY A 86 -14.71 12.04 0.15
CA GLY A 86 -14.20 11.74 1.48
C GLY A 86 -12.83 11.09 1.46
N THR A 87 -12.17 11.18 2.60
CA THR A 87 -10.82 10.66 2.78
C THR A 87 -10.85 9.17 3.12
N VAL A 88 -10.11 8.39 2.36
CA VAL A 88 -9.81 6.98 2.66
C VAL A 88 -8.47 6.93 3.40
N ILE A 89 -8.43 6.24 4.54
CA ILE A 89 -7.19 5.95 5.24
C ILE A 89 -6.77 4.52 4.89
N PHE A 90 -5.57 4.38 4.34
CA PHE A 90 -4.95 3.11 4.01
C PHE A 90 -3.97 2.71 5.11
N GLU A 91 -4.03 1.45 5.56
CA GLU A 91 -3.02 0.80 6.40
C GLU A 91 -2.15 -0.07 5.50
N ILE A 92 -0.83 0.15 5.52
CA ILE A 92 0.14 -0.55 4.67
C ILE A 92 0.99 -1.47 5.56
N LYS A 93 1.13 -2.73 5.14
CA LYS A 93 1.99 -3.73 5.77
C LYS A 93 2.85 -4.44 4.75
N VAL A 94 4.07 -4.78 5.16
CA VAL A 94 4.87 -5.79 4.46
C VAL A 94 4.32 -7.17 4.82
N ILE A 95 3.96 -7.96 3.82
CA ILE A 95 3.61 -9.37 3.95
C ILE A 95 4.74 -10.23 3.37
N ARG A 96 5.11 -11.28 4.09
CA ARG A 96 6.09 -12.26 3.62
C ARG A 96 5.35 -13.33 2.82
N ASN A 97 5.85 -13.67 1.64
CA ASN A 97 5.44 -14.92 0.97
C ASN A 97 6.13 -16.07 1.72
N GLU A 98 5.38 -16.97 2.36
CA GLU A 98 5.88 -18.22 2.96
C GLU A 98 6.23 -19.27 1.89
N GLY A 99 7.02 -18.88 0.88
CA GLY A 99 7.27 -19.74 -0.26
C GLY A 99 8.27 -19.19 -1.25
N LYS A 100 9.50 -18.91 -0.79
CA LYS A 100 10.75 -19.06 -1.57
C LYS A 100 11.90 -19.29 -0.57
N GLU A 101 12.00 -20.52 -0.07
CA GLU A 101 13.30 -21.04 0.34
C GLU A 101 14.18 -21.13 -0.92
N GLY A 102 15.42 -20.65 -0.82
CA GLY A 102 16.53 -21.01 -1.70
C GLY A 102 16.48 -20.52 -3.15
N VAL A 103 17.15 -19.40 -3.43
CA VAL A 103 18.28 -19.43 -4.36
C VAL A 103 19.37 -18.54 -3.76
N GLU A 104 20.23 -19.16 -2.96
CA GLU A 104 21.58 -18.66 -2.73
C GLU A 104 22.37 -18.74 -4.06
N GLY A 105 23.26 -17.77 -4.26
CA GLY A 105 24.47 -17.96 -5.08
C GLY A 105 24.28 -18.07 -6.59
N GLY A 106 24.42 -16.94 -7.28
CA GLY A 106 24.84 -16.91 -8.68
C GLY A 106 25.98 -15.92 -8.82
N GLU A 107 27.21 -16.40 -8.66
CA GLU A 107 28.43 -15.68 -9.00
C GLU A 107 28.44 -15.24 -10.47
N GLY A 108 28.99 -14.05 -10.71
CA GLY A 108 29.89 -13.70 -11.83
C GLY A 108 29.57 -14.15 -13.26
N GLY A 109 29.52 -13.15 -14.16
CA GLY A 109 30.17 -13.27 -15.47
C GLY A 109 29.34 -12.84 -16.67
N ARG A 110 29.43 -11.57 -17.09
CA ARG A 110 30.28 -11.03 -18.16
C ARG A 110 29.93 -9.58 -18.41
#